data_AF-A0A453E1T3-F1
#
_entry.id   AF-A0A453E1T3-F1
#
_cell.length_a   1.000
_cell.length_b   1.000
_cell.length_c   1.000
_cell.angle_alpha   90.00
_cell.angle_beta   90.00
_cell.angle_gamma   90.00
#
_symmetry.space_group_name_H-M   'P 1'
#
loop_
_entity.id
_entity.type
_entity.pdbx_description
1 polymer ?
#
loop_
_entity_poly.entity_id
_entity_poly.type
_entity_poly.pdbx_seq_one_letter_code
_entity_poly.pdbx_strand_id
1 'polypeptide(L)'
;RENFQLEGPTGVMKQLEALWKIMELTDTELFEHLSAIGAESLHFAFRMLLVLFRRELSFEESLSMWEMMWAADFDEDAIRNLEANCLEPLLLDVKNDLSCEVKEEPRVNKYARRKSKSRRSHRRNGEIRVSCNPGVKSSTRNPLCGLSGATIWARHQHIPHLSTNVLTKNGDDELPIFCVAAILIINRHKIIRDTHSIDDAIKMFNDNILKINVKRCVRLAVRLRKKYQYKSLKGGSE
;
A
#
# COMPACT_ATOMS: atom_id res chain seq x y z
N ARG A 1 9.93 7.59 -0.07
CA ARG A 1 8.61 7.87 0.53
C ARG A 1 8.79 8.91 1.63
N GLU A 2 8.68 10.20 1.32
CA GLU A 2 8.96 11.30 2.27
C GLU A 2 7.96 11.35 3.43
N ASN A 3 6.73 10.84 3.24
CA ASN A 3 5.67 10.87 4.26
C ASN A 3 5.95 10.06 5.53
N PHE A 4 6.94 9.16 5.54
CA PHE A 4 7.28 8.30 6.68
C PHE A 4 8.73 8.43 7.12
N GLN A 5 9.41 9.51 6.73
CA GLN A 5 10.74 9.82 7.23
C GLN A 5 10.64 10.23 8.71
N LEU A 6 11.58 9.74 9.52
CA LEU A 6 11.65 9.98 10.97
C LEU A 6 12.25 11.36 11.30
N GLU A 7 12.99 11.97 10.37
CA GLU A 7 13.68 13.23 10.54
C GLU A 7 13.16 14.27 9.55
N GLY A 8 12.99 15.51 10.04
CA GLY A 8 12.50 16.65 9.25
C GLY A 8 10.97 16.78 9.21
N PRO A 9 10.46 17.87 8.60
CA PRO A 9 9.03 18.03 8.37
C PRO A 9 8.51 16.89 7.49
N THR A 10 7.44 16.22 7.93
CA THR A 10 6.84 15.08 7.23
C THR A 10 6.52 15.47 5.78
N GLY A 11 6.73 14.58 4.80
CA GLY A 11 6.38 14.84 3.40
C GLY A 11 4.93 15.35 3.21
N VAL A 12 4.02 14.93 4.09
CA VAL A 12 2.63 15.41 4.12
C VAL A 12 2.53 16.92 4.36
N MET A 13 3.44 17.53 5.13
CA MET A 13 3.43 18.99 5.33
C MET A 13 3.69 19.73 4.03
N LYS A 14 4.65 19.26 3.20
CA LYS A 14 4.87 19.82 1.86
C LYS A 14 3.63 19.65 0.97
N GLN A 15 2.96 18.49 1.06
CA GLN A 15 1.72 18.25 0.32
C GLN A 15 0.59 19.22 0.75
N LEU A 16 0.50 19.57 2.03
CA LEU A 16 -0.46 20.56 2.53
C LEU A 16 -0.12 21.98 2.08
N GLU A 17 1.16 22.36 2.07
CA GLU A 17 1.61 23.64 1.50
C GLU A 17 1.28 23.74 0.00
N ALA A 18 1.50 22.67 -0.76
CA ALA A 18 1.11 22.59 -2.16
C ALA A 18 -0.41 22.68 -2.33
N LEU A 19 -1.19 22.00 -1.48
CA LEU A 19 -2.64 22.08 -1.47
C LEU A 19 -3.14 23.51 -1.27
N TRP A 20 -2.53 24.26 -0.35
CA TRP A 20 -2.86 25.67 -0.10
C TRP A 20 -2.70 26.53 -1.36
N LYS A 21 -1.56 26.41 -2.06
CA LYS A 21 -1.30 27.09 -3.33
C LYS A 21 -2.28 26.68 -4.43
N ILE A 22 -2.65 25.40 -4.49
CA ILE A 22 -3.63 24.90 -5.45
C ILE A 22 -5.00 25.54 -5.17
N MET A 23 -5.42 25.62 -3.90
CA MET A 23 -6.70 26.21 -3.52
C MET A 23 -6.79 27.68 -3.93
N GLU A 24 -5.74 28.47 -3.68
CA GLU A 24 -5.64 29.88 -4.09
C GLU A 24 -5.93 30.08 -5.59
N LEU A 25 -5.43 29.19 -6.43
CA LEU A 25 -5.57 29.29 -7.89
C LEU A 25 -6.87 28.68 -8.45
N THR A 26 -7.59 27.90 -7.66
CA THR A 26 -8.71 27.07 -8.12
C THR A 26 -10.08 27.52 -7.63
N ASP A 27 -10.19 27.98 -6.38
CA ASP A 27 -11.45 28.43 -5.77
C ASP A 27 -11.16 29.53 -4.72
N THR A 28 -11.17 30.79 -5.19
CA THR A 28 -10.83 31.97 -4.38
C THR A 28 -11.80 32.18 -3.22
N GLU A 29 -13.10 31.95 -3.42
CA GLU A 29 -14.12 32.12 -2.38
C GLU A 29 -13.88 31.16 -1.21
N LEU A 30 -13.64 29.87 -1.52
CA LEU A 30 -13.33 28.88 -0.50
C LEU A 30 -11.97 29.15 0.17
N PHE A 31 -10.98 29.57 -0.60
CA PHE A 31 -9.65 29.93 -0.09
C PHE A 31 -9.70 31.08 0.92
N GLU A 32 -10.40 32.17 0.59
CA GLU A 32 -10.58 33.33 1.47
C GLU A 32 -11.30 32.94 2.75
N HIS A 33 -12.35 32.10 2.66
CA HIS A 33 -13.04 31.59 3.84
C HIS A 33 -12.11 30.77 4.74
N LEU A 34 -11.31 29.87 4.18
CA LEU A 34 -10.36 29.05 4.95
C LEU A 34 -9.30 29.90 5.66
N SER A 35 -8.84 31.00 5.03
CA SER A 35 -7.94 31.95 5.68
C SER A 35 -8.66 32.73 6.79
N ALA A 36 -9.91 33.16 6.57
CA ALA A 36 -10.69 33.89 7.57
C ALA A 36 -10.92 33.09 8.86
N ILE A 37 -11.02 31.76 8.79
CA ILE A 37 -11.19 30.88 9.96
C ILE A 37 -9.87 30.36 10.55
N GLY A 38 -8.72 30.84 10.06
CA GLY A 38 -7.38 30.43 10.54
C GLY A 38 -6.98 29.01 10.15
N ALA A 39 -7.45 28.51 9.01
CA ALA A 39 -7.23 27.15 8.54
C ALA A 39 -6.19 27.04 7.40
N GLU A 40 -5.24 27.98 7.32
CA GLU A 40 -4.19 28.04 6.28
C GLU A 40 -3.30 26.80 6.27
N SER A 41 -3.12 26.22 7.45
CA SER A 41 -2.31 25.01 7.64
C SER A 41 -2.98 23.73 7.13
N LEU A 42 -4.30 23.77 6.86
CA LEU A 42 -5.09 22.65 6.31
C LEU A 42 -4.95 21.33 7.09
N HIS A 43 -4.64 21.36 8.39
CA HIS A 43 -4.43 20.15 9.20
C HIS A 43 -5.61 19.16 9.19
N PHE A 44 -6.83 19.63 8.92
CA PHE A 44 -7.99 18.75 8.74
C PHE A 44 -7.83 17.77 7.56
N ALA A 45 -6.97 18.06 6.58
CA ALA A 45 -6.66 17.21 5.44
C ALA A 45 -5.45 16.27 5.66
N PHE A 46 -4.70 16.44 6.75
CA PHE A 46 -3.47 15.67 7.02
C PHE A 46 -3.69 14.16 6.92
N ARG A 47 -4.77 13.68 7.54
CA ARG A 47 -5.15 12.25 7.56
C ARG A 47 -5.46 11.72 6.16
N MET A 48 -6.12 12.52 5.33
CA MET A 48 -6.52 12.16 3.97
C MET A 48 -5.28 11.86 3.11
N LEU A 49 -4.23 12.66 3.28
CA LEU A 49 -2.98 12.52 2.55
C LEU A 49 -2.08 11.43 3.14
N LEU A 50 -1.96 11.36 4.46
CA LEU A 50 -1.09 10.40 5.13
C LEU A 50 -1.48 8.94 4.86
N VAL A 51 -2.78 8.64 4.85
CA VAL A 51 -3.30 7.28 4.63
C VAL A 51 -4.17 7.15 3.38
N LEU A 52 -3.98 8.05 2.40
CA LEU A 52 -4.63 8.03 1.08
C LEU A 52 -6.14 7.76 1.14
N PHE A 53 -6.87 8.63 1.83
CA PHE A 53 -8.34 8.64 1.94
C PHE A 53 -8.97 7.42 2.66
N ARG A 54 -8.15 6.52 3.23
CA ARG A 54 -8.66 5.28 3.82
C ARG A 54 -9.61 5.50 5.01
N ARG A 55 -9.50 6.62 5.72
CA ARG A 55 -10.33 6.94 6.89
C ARG A 55 -11.60 7.71 6.54
N GLU A 56 -11.70 8.15 5.29
CA GLU A 56 -12.77 8.98 4.74
C GLU A 56 -13.76 8.16 3.90
N LEU A 57 -13.33 7.00 3.43
CA LEU A 57 -14.05 6.16 2.48
C LEU A 57 -14.35 4.78 3.03
N SER A 58 -15.42 4.17 2.52
CA SER A 58 -15.63 2.74 2.69
C SER A 58 -14.50 1.94 2.01
N PHE A 59 -14.42 0.64 2.30
CA PHE A 59 -13.38 -0.22 1.73
C PHE A 59 -13.45 -0.27 0.20
N GLU A 60 -14.64 -0.47 -0.36
CA GLU A 60 -14.86 -0.53 -1.81
C GLU A 60 -14.55 0.80 -2.50
N GLU A 61 -14.99 1.91 -1.92
CA GLU A 61 -14.68 3.25 -2.43
C GLU A 61 -13.17 3.55 -2.39
N SER A 62 -12.47 3.09 -1.35
CA SER A 62 -11.02 3.24 -1.25
C SER A 62 -10.31 2.52 -2.41
N LEU A 63 -10.67 1.25 -2.67
CA LEU A 63 -10.12 0.48 -3.78
C LEU A 63 -10.38 1.18 -5.11
N SER A 64 -11.63 1.58 -5.35
CA SER A 64 -12.01 2.28 -6.58
C SER A 64 -11.26 3.60 -6.75
N MET A 65 -11.07 4.37 -5.68
CA MET A 65 -10.33 5.62 -5.74
C MET A 65 -8.85 5.39 -6.07
N TRP A 66 -8.21 4.41 -5.44
CA TRP A 66 -6.81 4.07 -5.69
C TRP A 66 -6.59 3.57 -7.12
N GLU A 67 -7.46 2.68 -7.62
CA GLU A 67 -7.40 2.21 -9.01
C GLU A 67 -7.51 3.37 -10.01
N MET A 68 -8.45 4.28 -9.80
CA MET A 68 -8.61 5.44 -10.69
C MET A 68 -7.43 6.40 -10.62
N MET A 69 -6.83 6.59 -9.44
CA MET A 69 -5.66 7.45 -9.27
C MET A 69 -4.42 6.85 -9.93
N TRP A 70 -4.14 5.56 -9.70
CA TRP A 70 -3.03 4.86 -10.33
C TRP A 70 -3.18 4.82 -11.85
N ALA A 71 -4.38 4.57 -12.37
CA ALA A 71 -4.64 4.60 -13.80
C ALA A 71 -4.43 6.00 -14.41
N ALA A 72 -4.68 7.08 -13.65
CA ALA A 72 -4.45 8.44 -14.11
C ALA A 72 -2.97 8.86 -14.10
N ASP A 73 -2.17 8.26 -13.22
CA ASP A 73 -0.72 8.48 -13.11
C ASP A 73 0.12 7.47 -13.88
N PHE A 74 -0.54 6.54 -14.58
CA PHE A 74 0.13 5.51 -15.35
C PHE A 74 0.89 6.11 -16.54
N ASP A 75 2.19 5.81 -16.60
CA ASP A 75 3.11 6.31 -17.62
C ASP A 75 3.82 5.10 -18.28
N GLU A 76 3.33 4.73 -19.47
CA GLU A 76 3.87 3.62 -20.27
C GLU A 76 5.35 3.81 -20.60
N ASP A 77 5.78 5.04 -20.90
CA ASP A 77 7.16 5.32 -21.28
C ASP A 77 8.10 5.20 -20.07
N ALA A 78 7.66 5.62 -18.89
CA ALA A 78 8.40 5.40 -17.65
C ALA A 78 8.57 3.90 -17.35
N ILE A 79 7.53 3.10 -17.60
CA ILE A 79 7.58 1.64 -17.41
C ILE A 79 8.48 0.98 -18.45
N ARG A 80 8.37 1.34 -19.73
CA ARG A 80 9.26 0.86 -20.80
C ARG A 80 10.72 1.15 -20.49
N ASN A 81 11.02 2.36 -20.01
CA ASN A 81 12.36 2.73 -19.57
C ASN A 81 12.80 1.90 -18.36
N LEU A 82 11.91 1.63 -17.41
CA LEU A 82 12.23 0.75 -16.29
C LEU A 82 12.52 -0.68 -16.77
N GLU A 83 11.66 -1.25 -17.62
CA GLU A 83 11.83 -2.59 -18.23
C GLU A 83 13.14 -2.71 -19.00
N ALA A 84 13.49 -1.70 -19.80
CA ALA A 84 14.76 -1.65 -20.54
C ALA A 84 16.00 -1.57 -19.63
N ASN A 85 15.84 -1.02 -18.43
CA ASN A 85 16.89 -0.92 -17.42
C ASN A 85 16.81 -2.04 -16.35
N CYS A 86 15.78 -2.88 -16.40
CA CYS A 86 15.66 -4.06 -15.54
C CYS A 86 16.59 -5.16 -16.05
N LEU A 87 17.35 -5.79 -15.15
CA LEU A 87 18.15 -6.95 -15.51
C LEU A 87 17.26 -8.12 -15.96
N GLU A 88 17.75 -8.88 -16.94
CA GLU A 88 17.07 -10.04 -17.49
C GLU A 88 16.69 -11.04 -16.37
N PRO A 89 15.48 -11.61 -16.37
CA PRO A 89 15.05 -12.55 -15.34
C PRO A 89 16.03 -13.72 -15.26
N LEU A 90 16.69 -13.91 -14.10
CA LEU A 90 17.54 -15.07 -13.88
C LEU A 90 16.68 -16.34 -13.85
N LEU A 91 16.66 -17.06 -14.97
CA LEU A 91 16.15 -18.42 -15.07
C LEU A 91 17.05 -19.35 -14.25
N LEU A 92 16.58 -19.76 -13.07
CA LEU A 92 17.21 -20.83 -12.32
C LEU A 92 16.84 -22.18 -12.95
N ASP A 93 17.80 -22.81 -13.63
CA ASP A 93 17.68 -24.22 -14.05
C ASP A 93 17.79 -25.10 -12.80
N VAL A 94 16.63 -25.50 -12.25
CA VAL A 94 16.58 -26.51 -11.19
C VAL A 94 16.81 -27.88 -11.86
N LYS A 95 18.08 -28.20 -12.10
CA LYS A 95 18.45 -29.58 -12.42
C LYS A 95 18.11 -30.47 -11.23
N ASN A 96 17.19 -31.39 -11.48
CA ASN A 96 16.85 -32.50 -10.59
C ASN A 96 18.10 -33.35 -10.32
N ASP A 97 18.72 -33.20 -9.15
CA ASP A 97 19.64 -34.21 -8.61
C ASP A 97 18.84 -35.38 -8.02
N LEU A 98 18.30 -36.21 -8.92
CA LEU A 98 17.86 -37.58 -8.61
C LEU A 98 18.93 -38.54 -9.11
N SER A 99 20.01 -38.70 -8.35
CA SER A 99 20.93 -39.84 -8.51
C SER A 99 20.61 -40.89 -7.46
N CYS A 100 19.73 -41.83 -7.80
CA CYS A 100 19.57 -43.08 -7.08
C CYS A 100 20.72 -44.02 -7.47
N GLU A 101 21.65 -44.31 -6.58
CA GLU A 101 22.51 -45.48 -6.73
C GLU A 101 21.80 -46.72 -6.18
N VAL A 102 21.57 -47.67 -7.08
CA VAL A 102 21.08 -49.02 -6.82
C VAL A 102 22.23 -49.89 -6.35
N LYS A 103 22.09 -50.60 -5.21
CA LYS A 103 22.78 -51.87 -4.95
C LYS A 103 21.89 -52.84 -4.16
N GLU A 104 21.66 -54.02 -4.73
CA GLU A 104 20.93 -55.16 -4.15
C GLU A 104 21.84 -56.11 -3.33
N GLU A 105 21.31 -56.60 -2.18
CA GLU A 105 21.37 -57.92 -1.48
C GLU A 105 22.63 -58.86 -1.56
N PRO A 106 22.92 -59.80 -0.59
CA PRO A 106 21.94 -60.64 0.16
C PRO A 106 22.25 -61.10 1.63
N ARG A 107 21.15 -61.54 2.29
CA ARG A 107 20.90 -62.51 3.40
C ARG A 107 22.03 -63.15 4.25
N VAL A 108 21.79 -63.29 5.58
CA VAL A 108 21.69 -64.57 6.40
C VAL A 108 21.75 -64.33 7.94
N ASN A 109 20.62 -64.63 8.62
CA ASN A 109 20.39 -65.49 9.81
C ASN A 109 21.10 -65.35 11.21
N LYS A 110 20.25 -65.38 12.26
CA LYS A 110 20.42 -65.82 13.70
C LYS A 110 21.26 -64.91 14.63
N TYR A 111 20.98 -64.64 15.91
CA TYR A 111 20.48 -65.47 17.04
C TYR A 111 19.76 -64.63 18.14
N ALA A 112 19.15 -65.34 19.09
CA ALA A 112 18.18 -64.93 20.11
C ALA A 112 18.74 -64.46 21.48
N ARG A 113 17.80 -64.09 22.38
CA ARG A 113 17.83 -63.90 23.87
C ARG A 113 18.00 -62.45 24.35
N ARG A 114 17.32 -61.94 25.40
CA ARG A 114 16.52 -62.51 26.50
C ARG A 114 15.64 -61.39 27.16
N LYS A 115 14.58 -61.84 27.85
CA LYS A 115 13.53 -61.13 28.65
C LYS A 115 14.09 -60.21 29.76
N SER A 116 13.34 -59.21 30.29
CA SER A 116 12.46 -59.36 31.48
C SER A 116 11.55 -58.15 31.76
N LYS A 117 10.43 -58.43 32.44
CA LYS A 117 9.26 -57.59 32.77
C LYS A 117 9.44 -56.75 34.05
N SER A 118 8.68 -55.65 34.18
CA SER A 118 8.09 -55.21 35.47
C SER A 118 6.73 -54.52 35.26
N ARG A 119 5.91 -54.55 36.31
CA ARG A 119 4.44 -54.54 36.36
C ARG A 119 3.79 -53.14 36.49
N ARG A 120 2.48 -53.15 36.19
CA ARG A 120 1.45 -52.09 36.12
C ARG A 120 1.09 -51.38 37.44
N SER A 121 0.47 -50.20 37.34
CA SER A 121 -0.70 -49.81 38.15
C SER A 121 -1.75 -49.07 37.27
N HIS A 122 -3.03 -49.11 37.69
CA HIS A 122 -4.25 -48.92 36.90
C HIS A 122 -5.16 -47.83 37.51
N ARG A 123 -5.85 -47.01 36.68
CA ARG A 123 -7.27 -46.54 36.80
C ARG A 123 -7.59 -45.63 35.57
N ARG A 124 -8.26 -46.08 34.49
CA ARG A 124 -9.71 -46.23 34.15
C ARG A 124 -10.48 -44.89 34.12
N ASN A 125 -11.17 -44.43 33.06
CA ASN A 125 -12.12 -45.04 32.09
C ASN A 125 -11.84 -44.62 30.63
N GLY A 126 -11.99 -45.48 29.60
CA GLY A 126 -13.23 -45.74 28.83
C GLY A 126 -13.26 -44.79 27.62
N GLU A 127 -12.94 -45.18 26.38
CA GLU A 127 -13.76 -46.01 25.48
C GLU A 127 -12.93 -46.66 24.34
N ILE A 128 -13.41 -47.83 23.92
CA ILE A 128 -13.44 -48.50 22.60
C ILE A 128 -12.22 -48.35 21.64
N ARG A 129 -11.71 -49.53 21.27
CA ARG A 129 -10.52 -49.80 20.47
C ARG A 129 -10.92 -50.11 19.02
N VAL A 130 -10.43 -49.34 18.04
CA VAL A 130 -10.15 -49.83 16.67
C VAL A 130 -8.79 -49.30 16.24
N SER A 131 -8.02 -50.18 15.62
CA SER A 131 -6.59 -50.13 15.36
C SER A 131 -6.12 -49.01 14.44
N CYS A 132 -4.99 -48.41 14.81
CA CYS A 132 -4.17 -47.54 13.98
C CYS A 132 -3.41 -48.35 12.90
N ASN A 133 -3.55 -47.93 11.64
CA ASN A 133 -2.40 -47.81 10.75
C ASN A 133 -1.80 -46.41 10.93
N PRO A 134 -0.46 -46.25 10.89
CA PRO A 134 0.19 -44.97 11.15
C PRO A 134 0.27 -44.15 9.86
N GLY A 135 -0.39 -42.99 9.85
CA GLY A 135 -0.34 -42.05 8.73
C GLY A 135 -0.64 -40.64 9.20
N VAL A 136 0.14 -40.11 10.13
CA VAL A 136 0.06 -38.68 10.52
C VAL A 136 1.45 -38.14 10.76
N LYS A 137 1.88 -37.20 9.92
CA LYS A 137 2.35 -35.84 10.30
C LYS A 137 2.00 -34.93 9.11
N SER A 138 1.01 -34.04 9.25
CA SER A 138 1.15 -32.71 9.84
C SER A 138 2.04 -31.79 9.01
N SER A 139 1.40 -30.89 8.25
CA SER A 139 1.55 -29.44 8.41
C SER A 139 1.20 -28.76 7.09
N THR A 140 -0.07 -28.36 6.98
CA THR A 140 -0.49 -27.29 6.07
C THR A 140 0.27 -26.03 6.45
N ARG A 141 1.28 -25.69 5.67
CA ARG A 141 1.95 -24.40 5.73
C ARG A 141 2.25 -23.96 4.30
N ASN A 142 1.23 -23.45 3.65
CA ASN A 142 1.40 -22.44 2.61
C ASN A 142 1.36 -21.09 3.33
N PRO A 143 2.49 -20.47 3.70
CA PRO A 143 2.47 -19.06 4.01
C PRO A 143 2.59 -18.31 2.69
N LEU A 144 1.59 -17.48 2.42
CA LEU A 144 1.41 -16.59 1.27
C LEU A 144 0.48 -17.14 0.18
N CYS A 145 -0.76 -16.66 0.29
CA CYS A 145 -1.71 -16.46 -0.78
C CYS A 145 -1.07 -16.22 -2.16
N GLY A 146 -1.39 -17.09 -3.13
CA GLY A 146 -1.53 -16.71 -4.55
C GLY A 146 -0.32 -16.25 -5.35
N LEU A 147 0.88 -16.15 -4.78
CA LEU A 147 2.10 -15.81 -5.52
C LEU A 147 2.88 -17.10 -5.84
N SER A 148 2.49 -17.77 -6.92
CA SER A 148 3.35 -18.80 -7.50
C SER A 148 4.41 -18.10 -8.35
N GLY A 149 5.67 -18.16 -7.92
CA GLY A 149 6.84 -17.86 -8.75
C GLY A 149 7.45 -16.47 -8.58
N ALA A 150 7.93 -16.13 -7.39
CA ALA A 150 9.00 -15.13 -7.26
C ALA A 150 9.83 -15.42 -6.01
N THR A 151 10.85 -16.27 -6.14
CA THR A 151 11.85 -16.50 -5.09
C THR A 151 12.74 -15.25 -5.00
N ILE A 152 12.23 -14.28 -4.24
CA ILE A 152 12.83 -12.98 -4.00
C ILE A 152 13.90 -13.14 -2.92
N TRP A 153 15.15 -13.09 -3.39
CA TRP A 153 16.36 -12.59 -2.72
C TRP A 153 17.21 -13.60 -1.93
N ALA A 154 18.40 -13.89 -2.44
CA ALA A 154 19.59 -14.00 -1.59
C ALA A 154 20.91 -13.78 -2.37
N ARG A 155 21.73 -12.90 -1.80
CA ARG A 155 23.20 -12.73 -1.91
C ARG A 155 23.80 -11.95 -3.10
N HIS A 156 24.04 -10.69 -2.76
CA HIS A 156 25.31 -9.96 -2.87
C HIS A 156 26.02 -10.00 -4.22
N GLN A 157 25.80 -8.96 -5.01
CA GLN A 157 26.84 -8.27 -5.78
C GLN A 157 26.42 -6.80 -5.98
N HIS A 158 27.43 -5.94 -6.06
CA HIS A 158 27.38 -4.50 -5.86
C HIS A 158 26.23 -3.79 -6.60
N ILE A 159 25.37 -3.11 -5.83
CA ILE A 159 24.29 -2.26 -6.29
C ILE A 159 24.90 -0.91 -6.72
N PRO A 160 24.90 -0.51 -8.01
CA PRO A 160 24.92 0.91 -8.32
C PRO A 160 23.61 1.48 -7.79
N HIS A 161 23.70 2.59 -7.06
CA HIS A 161 22.60 3.26 -6.36
C HIS A 161 21.53 3.73 -7.37
N LEU A 162 20.67 2.81 -7.83
CA LEU A 162 19.58 3.11 -8.73
C LEU A 162 18.50 3.80 -7.90
N SER A 163 18.60 5.12 -7.90
CA SER A 163 17.63 6.00 -7.28
C SER A 163 16.27 5.74 -7.91
N THR A 164 15.31 5.31 -7.11
CA THR A 164 13.89 5.14 -7.47
C THR A 164 13.18 6.47 -7.81
N ASN A 165 13.94 7.52 -8.11
CA ASN A 165 13.48 8.89 -8.34
C ASN A 165 12.97 9.15 -9.77
N VAL A 166 12.87 8.12 -10.63
CA VAL A 166 12.40 8.31 -12.03
C VAL A 166 10.93 8.76 -12.10
N LEU A 167 10.16 8.67 -11.00
CA LEU A 167 8.79 9.19 -10.91
C LEU A 167 8.62 10.22 -9.78
N THR A 168 9.58 11.11 -9.55
CA THR A 168 9.31 12.32 -8.77
C THR A 168 9.13 13.50 -9.71
N LYS A 169 7.98 13.55 -10.42
CA LYS A 169 7.41 14.84 -10.80
C LYS A 169 7.27 15.63 -9.49
N ASN A 170 7.65 16.91 -9.48
CA ASN A 170 7.63 17.80 -8.32
C ASN A 170 6.51 17.43 -7.32
N GLY A 171 6.82 17.31 -6.03
CA GLY A 171 5.87 16.84 -5.00
C GLY A 171 4.54 17.60 -4.97
N ASP A 172 4.51 18.81 -5.52
CA ASP A 172 3.33 19.67 -5.66
C ASP A 172 2.34 19.21 -6.75
N ASP A 173 2.69 18.23 -7.58
CA ASP A 173 1.88 17.72 -8.69
C ASP A 173 1.25 16.34 -8.41
N GLU A 174 1.31 15.86 -7.17
CA GLU A 174 0.75 14.56 -6.80
C GLU A 174 -0.80 14.56 -6.91
N LEU A 175 -1.36 13.59 -7.63
CA LEU A 175 -2.81 13.45 -7.81
C LEU A 175 -3.61 13.37 -6.49
N PRO A 176 -3.13 12.74 -5.40
CA PRO A 176 -3.78 12.82 -4.10
C PRO A 176 -4.08 14.25 -3.63
N ILE A 177 -3.16 15.19 -3.85
CA ILE A 177 -3.32 16.60 -3.43
C ILE A 177 -4.52 17.21 -4.16
N PHE A 178 -4.62 17.00 -5.48
CA PHE A 178 -5.75 17.45 -6.28
C PHE A 178 -7.07 16.75 -5.91
N CYS A 179 -7.02 15.51 -5.41
CA CYS A 179 -8.20 14.84 -4.89
C CYS A 179 -8.72 15.50 -3.61
N VAL A 180 -7.84 15.94 -2.70
CA VAL A 180 -8.26 16.75 -1.55
C VAL A 180 -8.89 18.05 -2.03
N ALA A 181 -8.23 18.80 -2.92
CA ALA A 181 -8.78 20.04 -3.49
C ALA A 181 -10.17 19.82 -4.12
N ALA A 182 -10.34 18.73 -4.87
CA ALA A 182 -11.64 18.37 -5.46
C ALA A 182 -12.72 18.11 -4.39
N ILE A 183 -12.38 17.43 -3.28
CA ILE A 183 -13.31 17.18 -2.17
C ILE A 183 -13.75 18.51 -1.53
N LEU A 184 -12.82 19.44 -1.32
CA LEU A 184 -13.09 20.78 -0.81
C LEU A 184 -14.06 21.52 -1.73
N ILE A 185 -13.75 21.60 -3.02
CA ILE A 185 -14.55 22.32 -4.02
C ILE A 185 -15.96 21.71 -4.17
N ILE A 186 -16.07 20.38 -4.17
CA ILE A 186 -17.37 19.68 -4.25
C ILE A 186 -18.27 20.03 -3.05
N ASN A 187 -17.67 20.20 -1.87
CA ASN A 187 -18.38 20.45 -0.62
C ASN A 187 -18.36 21.93 -0.18
N ARG A 188 -17.89 22.86 -1.02
CA ARG A 188 -17.61 24.26 -0.64
C ARG A 188 -18.76 24.95 0.11
N HIS A 189 -19.99 24.80 -0.38
CA HIS A 189 -21.19 25.41 0.22
C HIS A 189 -21.48 24.91 1.63
N LYS A 190 -21.07 23.68 1.95
CA LYS A 190 -21.22 23.11 3.28
C LYS A 190 -20.10 23.58 4.20
N ILE A 191 -18.86 23.59 3.69
CA ILE A 191 -17.69 24.06 4.43
C ILE A 191 -17.88 25.53 4.84
N ILE A 192 -18.16 26.41 3.88
CA ILE A 192 -18.31 27.86 4.13
C ILE A 192 -19.40 28.15 5.16
N ARG A 193 -20.52 27.41 5.10
CA ARG A 193 -21.65 27.64 6.00
C ARG A 193 -21.43 27.08 7.41
N ASP A 194 -20.81 25.89 7.51
CA ASP A 194 -20.85 25.10 8.74
C ASP A 194 -19.52 25.13 9.53
N THR A 195 -18.47 25.79 9.02
CA THR A 195 -17.18 25.96 9.73
C THR A 195 -16.87 27.43 10.02
N HIS A 196 -16.66 27.79 11.29
CA HIS A 196 -16.29 29.15 11.71
C HIS A 196 -14.92 29.23 12.37
N SER A 197 -14.26 28.09 12.56
CA SER A 197 -12.91 27.94 13.10
C SER A 197 -12.21 26.75 12.46
N ILE A 198 -10.87 26.68 12.60
CA ILE A 198 -10.12 25.49 12.22
C ILE A 198 -10.60 24.23 12.95
N ASP A 199 -11.02 24.35 14.21
CA ASP A 199 -11.54 23.22 14.99
C ASP A 199 -12.86 22.68 14.44
N ASP A 200 -13.76 23.55 13.97
CA ASP A 200 -15.00 23.13 13.29
C ASP A 200 -14.68 22.36 12.01
N ALA A 201 -13.69 22.84 11.25
CA ALA A 201 -13.22 22.13 10.06
C ALA A 201 -12.64 20.76 10.46
N ILE A 202 -11.71 20.70 11.40
CA ILE A 202 -11.13 19.43 11.89
C ILE A 202 -12.22 18.46 12.32
N LYS A 203 -13.21 18.92 13.09
CA LYS A 203 -14.36 18.11 13.51
C LYS A 203 -15.16 17.60 12.32
N MET A 204 -15.54 18.48 11.39
CA MET A 204 -16.31 18.13 10.20
C MET A 204 -15.64 17.04 9.34
N PHE A 205 -14.32 17.12 9.15
CA PHE A 205 -13.56 16.11 8.40
C PHE A 205 -13.36 14.82 9.20
N ASN A 206 -13.10 14.90 10.50
CA ASN A 206 -12.92 13.73 11.34
C ASN A 206 -14.19 12.88 11.47
N ASP A 207 -15.35 13.54 11.56
CA ASP A 207 -16.68 12.94 11.65
C ASP A 207 -17.19 12.45 10.27
N ASN A 208 -16.38 12.58 9.21
CA ASN A 208 -16.72 12.18 7.84
C ASN A 208 -18.05 12.78 7.35
N ILE A 209 -18.33 14.03 7.72
CA ILE A 209 -19.60 14.72 7.42
C ILE A 209 -19.72 15.09 5.92
N LEU A 210 -18.59 15.12 5.22
CA LEU A 210 -18.51 15.43 3.80
C LEU A 210 -18.85 14.22 2.94
N LYS A 211 -19.66 14.43 1.90
CA LYS A 211 -20.00 13.37 0.95
C LYS A 211 -18.91 13.32 -0.12
N ILE A 212 -18.25 12.17 -0.26
CA ILE A 212 -17.23 11.94 -1.28
C ILE A 212 -17.78 11.00 -2.32
N ASN A 213 -18.02 11.50 -3.54
CA ASN A 213 -18.27 10.64 -4.70
C ASN A 213 -16.93 10.42 -5.42
N VAL A 214 -16.35 9.22 -5.28
CA VAL A 214 -15.01 8.87 -5.80
C VAL A 214 -14.84 9.26 -7.26
N LYS A 215 -15.75 8.79 -8.13
CA LYS A 215 -15.66 9.01 -9.58
C LYS A 215 -15.71 10.49 -9.95
N ARG A 216 -16.58 11.27 -9.30
CA ARG A 216 -16.67 12.72 -9.51
C ARG A 216 -15.42 13.43 -8.98
N CYS A 217 -14.94 13.02 -7.81
CA CYS A 217 -13.74 13.56 -7.16
C CYS A 217 -12.51 13.38 -8.06
N VAL A 218 -12.18 12.15 -8.45
CA VAL A 218 -10.96 11.86 -9.23
C VAL A 218 -10.99 12.54 -10.60
N ARG A 219 -12.15 12.56 -11.28
CA ARG A 219 -12.29 13.29 -12.55
C ARG A 219 -12.06 14.78 -12.41
N LEU A 220 -12.56 15.39 -11.33
CA LEU A 220 -12.32 16.80 -11.05
C LEU A 220 -10.84 17.02 -10.72
N ALA A 221 -10.23 16.16 -9.90
CA ALA A 221 -8.81 16.22 -9.55
C ALA A 221 -7.90 16.21 -10.78
N VAL A 222 -8.12 15.28 -11.72
CA VAL A 222 -7.35 15.23 -12.98
C VAL A 222 -7.51 16.52 -13.80
N ARG A 223 -8.71 17.12 -13.82
CA ARG A 223 -8.94 18.40 -14.50
C ARG A 223 -8.23 19.56 -13.80
N LEU A 224 -8.29 19.61 -12.47
CA LEU A 224 -7.61 20.63 -11.67
C LEU A 224 -6.10 20.56 -11.88
N ARG A 225 -5.53 19.35 -11.87
CA ARG A 225 -4.11 19.12 -12.13
C ARG A 225 -3.66 19.67 -13.48
N LYS A 226 -4.36 19.31 -14.56
CA LYS A 226 -4.08 19.83 -15.90
C LYS A 226 -4.14 21.37 -15.95
N LYS A 227 -5.14 21.96 -15.28
CA LYS A 227 -5.30 23.43 -15.20
C LYS A 227 -4.15 24.08 -14.42
N TYR A 228 -3.74 23.48 -13.30
CA TYR A 228 -2.64 23.95 -12.47
C TYR A 228 -1.31 23.91 -13.21
N GLN A 229 -1.01 22.80 -13.90
CA GLN A 229 0.18 22.67 -14.75
C GLN A 229 0.20 23.73 -15.85
N TYR A 230 -0.91 23.93 -16.57
CA TYR A 230 -0.99 24.96 -17.62
C TYR A 230 -0.71 26.37 -17.08
N LYS A 231 -1.27 26.72 -15.92
CA LYS A 231 -1.04 28.01 -15.28
C LYS A 231 0.40 28.17 -14.79
N SER A 232 0.98 27.12 -14.19
CA SER A 232 2.35 27.12 -13.69
C SER A 232 3.37 27.28 -14.83
N LEU A 233 3.13 26.66 -16.00
CA LEU A 233 3.96 26.82 -17.20
C LEU A 233 3.89 28.22 -17.80
N LYS A 234 2.75 28.91 -17.70
CA LYS A 234 2.53 30.23 -18.32
C LYS A 234 2.91 31.40 -17.41
N GLY A 235 2.89 31.21 -16.10
CA GLY A 235 3.27 32.23 -15.11
C GLY A 235 4.77 32.31 -14.80
N GLY A 236 5.59 31.42 -15.37
CA GLY A 236 7.06 31.46 -15.23
C GLY A 236 7.79 32.26 -16.32
N SER A 237 7.07 33.08 -17.10
CA SER A 237 7.61 33.85 -18.23
C SER A 237 7.36 35.35 -18.14
N GLU A 238 7.09 35.87 -16.94
CA GLU A 238 6.98 37.31 -16.65
C GLU A 238 8.05 37.78 -15.67
#